data_AF-A0AAE3Z9P5-F1
#
_entry.id   AF-A0AAE3Z9P5-F1
#
_cell.length_a   1.000
_cell.length_b   1.000
_cell.length_c   1.000
_cell.angle_alpha   90.00
_cell.angle_beta   90.00
_cell.angle_gamma   90.00
#
_symmetry.space_group_name_H-M   'P 1'
#
loop_
_entity.id
_entity.type
_entity.pdbx_description
1 polymer ?
#
loop_
_entity_poly.entity_id
_entity_poly.type
_entity_poly.pdbx_seq_one_letter_code
_entity_poly.pdbx_strand_id
1 'polypeptide(L)'
;MLEYARIPVGRMPRTSRLIAVTGALGLALGTGVLPVPCPLNLVTGLDCPFCGGSRMIGALLRADFARVLDLNAFALLILLPLVAVVLFAMARRELGYASSHWPRGVLGRVSGYALITAGVAWGVLRNLPFEPFTALRA
;
A
#
# COMPACT_ATOMS: atom_id res chain seq x y z
N MET A 1 -6.92 -21.79 33.78
CA MET A 1 -6.25 -22.83 32.96
C MET A 1 -6.36 -22.35 31.51
N LEU A 2 -5.42 -21.50 31.08
CA LEU A 2 -5.40 -20.94 29.73
C LEU A 2 -4.58 -21.88 28.86
N GLU A 3 -5.24 -22.64 27.99
CA GLU A 3 -4.58 -23.38 26.92
C GLU A 3 -3.89 -22.38 26.00
N TYR A 4 -2.60 -22.17 26.25
CA TYR A 4 -1.69 -21.51 25.34
C TYR A 4 -1.61 -22.40 24.10
N ALA A 5 -2.40 -22.05 23.08
CA ALA A 5 -2.40 -22.72 21.79
C ALA A 5 -0.94 -22.78 21.29
N ARG A 6 -0.37 -23.99 21.32
CA ARG A 6 0.99 -24.24 20.84
C ARG A 6 1.04 -23.77 19.39
N ILE A 7 1.73 -22.67 19.15
CA ILE A 7 2.04 -22.18 17.81
C ILE A 7 2.77 -23.32 17.10
N PRO A 8 2.22 -23.93 16.03
CA PRO A 8 2.91 -24.99 15.32
C PRO A 8 4.13 -24.37 14.61
N VAL A 9 5.31 -24.52 15.22
CA VAL A 9 6.61 -23.94 14.82
C VAL A 9 7.11 -24.46 13.46
N GLY A 10 6.38 -25.36 12.80
CA GLY A 10 6.84 -26.06 11.59
C GLY A 10 6.45 -25.46 10.22
N ARG A 11 5.57 -24.45 10.16
CA ARG A 11 5.17 -23.82 8.88
C ARG A 11 5.40 -22.32 8.94
N MET A 12 6.42 -21.86 8.23
CA MET A 12 6.66 -20.44 8.02
C MET A 12 5.38 -19.81 7.43
N PRO A 13 4.76 -18.84 8.12
CA PRO A 13 3.49 -18.25 7.67
C PRO A 13 3.66 -17.62 6.30
N ARG A 14 2.67 -17.74 5.39
CA ARG A 14 2.80 -17.17 4.03
C ARG A 14 2.93 -15.66 4.10
N THR A 15 2.36 -15.05 5.13
CA THR A 15 2.53 -13.63 5.45
C THR A 15 3.98 -13.19 5.61
N SER A 16 4.85 -13.98 6.24
CA SER A 16 6.25 -13.58 6.42
C SER A 16 7.01 -13.56 5.09
N ARG A 17 6.71 -14.51 4.19
CA ARG A 17 7.26 -14.53 2.82
C ARG A 17 6.78 -13.33 2.01
N LEU A 18 5.49 -13.00 2.11
CA LEU A 18 4.91 -11.83 1.44
C LEU A 18 5.60 -10.55 1.92
N ILE A 19 5.69 -10.35 3.24
CA ILE A 19 6.37 -9.18 3.83
C ILE A 19 7.81 -9.07 3.34
N ALA A 20 8.56 -10.18 3.36
CA ALA A 20 9.95 -10.19 2.92
C ALA A 20 10.09 -9.82 1.44
N VAL A 21 9.27 -10.41 0.56
CA VAL A 21 9.31 -10.15 -0.88
C VAL A 21 8.88 -8.72 -1.19
N THR A 22 7.78 -8.24 -0.62
CA THR A 22 7.29 -6.88 -0.86
C THR A 22 8.23 -5.83 -0.26
N GLY A 23 8.83 -6.10 0.89
CA GLY A 23 9.82 -5.23 1.52
C GLY A 23 11.09 -5.12 0.68
N ALA A 24 11.63 -6.25 0.21
CA ALA A 24 12.80 -6.27 -0.66
C ALA A 24 12.53 -5.55 -2.00
N LEU A 25 11.37 -5.79 -2.61
CA LEU A 25 10.98 -5.09 -3.84
C LEU A 25 10.80 -3.58 -3.60
N GLY A 26 10.14 -3.20 -2.50
CA GLY A 26 9.98 -1.80 -2.11
C GLY A 26 11.33 -1.10 -1.90
N LEU A 27 12.28 -1.75 -1.24
CA LEU A 27 13.65 -1.25 -1.06
C LEU A 27 14.36 -1.10 -2.40
N ALA A 28 14.33 -2.11 -3.28
CA ALA A 28 14.97 -2.06 -4.59
C ALA A 28 14.40 -0.93 -5.48
N LEU A 29 13.08 -0.74 -5.47
CA LEU A 29 12.41 0.32 -6.20
C LEU A 29 12.66 1.70 -5.58
N GLY A 30 12.66 1.80 -4.25
CA GLY A 30 12.78 3.07 -3.53
C GLY A 30 14.19 3.63 -3.47
N THR A 31 15.20 2.75 -3.46
CA THR A 31 16.62 3.14 -3.55
C THR A 31 17.04 3.50 -4.97
N GLY A 32 16.21 3.19 -5.98
CA GLY A 32 16.54 3.40 -7.38
C GLY A 32 17.46 2.35 -7.99
N VAL A 33 17.77 1.27 -7.25
CA VAL A 33 18.52 0.10 -7.77
C VAL A 33 17.78 -0.52 -8.96
N LEU A 34 16.43 -0.53 -8.90
CA LEU A 34 15.58 -0.93 -10.01
C LEU A 34 14.72 0.26 -10.47
N PRO A 35 15.19 1.08 -11.43
CA PRO A 35 14.42 2.19 -11.95
C PRO A 35 13.32 1.68 -12.89
N VAL A 36 12.05 1.82 -12.47
CA VAL A 36 10.88 1.47 -13.29
C VAL A 36 10.05 2.74 -13.51
N PRO A 37 10.10 3.35 -14.71
CA PRO A 37 9.26 4.50 -15.01
C PRO A 37 7.79 4.09 -15.14
N CYS A 38 6.86 5.00 -14.80
CA CYS A 38 5.41 4.76 -14.89
C CYS A 38 5.01 4.83 -16.39
N PRO A 39 4.64 3.73 -17.06
CA PRO A 39 4.37 3.76 -18.51
C PRO A 39 3.17 4.65 -18.86
N LEU A 40 2.17 4.74 -17.96
CA LEU A 40 1.02 5.61 -18.15
C LEU A 40 1.43 7.09 -18.21
N ASN A 41 2.25 7.54 -17.26
CA ASN A 41 2.75 8.92 -17.23
C ASN A 41 3.66 9.19 -18.44
N LEU A 42 4.51 8.23 -18.84
CA LEU A 42 5.34 8.38 -20.04
C LEU A 42 4.52 8.55 -21.33
N VAL A 43 3.40 7.83 -21.47
CA VAL A 43 2.60 7.85 -22.71
C VAL A 43 1.58 8.98 -22.71
N THR A 44 0.95 9.28 -21.56
CA THR A 44 -0.20 10.19 -21.47
C THR A 44 0.09 11.48 -20.72
N GLY A 45 1.19 11.55 -19.96
CA GLY A 45 1.45 12.62 -18.99
C GLY A 45 0.56 12.57 -17.75
N LEU A 46 -0.32 11.57 -17.62
CA LEU A 46 -1.24 11.43 -16.48
C LEU A 46 -0.61 10.59 -15.35
N ASP A 47 -0.75 11.10 -14.14
CA ASP A 47 -0.35 10.40 -12.93
C ASP A 47 -1.44 9.42 -12.48
N CYS A 48 -1.17 8.12 -12.58
CA CYS A 48 -2.07 7.12 -12.01
C CYS A 48 -2.06 7.21 -10.46
N PRO A 49 -3.02 6.58 -9.76
CA PRO A 49 -3.06 6.63 -8.29
C PRO A 49 -1.81 6.04 -7.63
N PHE A 50 -1.02 5.25 -8.36
CA PHE A 50 0.23 4.64 -7.89
C PHE A 50 1.50 5.30 -8.45
N CYS A 51 1.41 6.23 -9.41
CA CYS A 51 2.61 6.90 -9.92
C CYS A 51 3.25 7.71 -8.76
N GLY A 52 4.59 7.72 -8.73
CA GLY A 52 5.38 8.29 -7.64
C GLY A 52 5.65 7.34 -6.46
N GLY A 53 5.06 6.14 -6.42
CA GLY A 53 5.19 5.21 -5.29
C GLY A 53 6.62 4.76 -4.98
N SER A 54 7.45 4.48 -5.99
CA SER A 54 8.87 4.16 -5.78
C SER A 54 9.64 5.33 -5.18
N ARG A 55 9.47 6.54 -5.73
CA ARG A 55 10.06 7.77 -5.20
C ARG A 55 9.59 8.04 -3.77
N MET A 56 8.31 7.78 -3.48
CA MET A 56 7.72 7.92 -2.14
C MET A 56 8.40 6.97 -1.15
N ILE A 57 8.63 5.71 -1.53
CA ILE A 57 9.39 4.77 -0.70
C ILE A 57 10.82 5.29 -0.47
N GLY A 58 11.48 5.80 -1.50
CA GLY A 58 12.79 6.43 -1.35
C GLY A 58 12.81 7.62 -0.39
N ALA A 59 11.75 8.42 -0.36
CA ALA A 59 11.59 9.51 0.61
C ALA A 59 11.30 8.99 2.04
N LEU A 60 10.51 7.93 2.18
CA LEU A 60 10.29 7.24 3.46
C LEU A 60 11.60 6.69 4.04
N LEU A 61 12.46 6.08 3.21
CA LEU A 61 13.77 5.57 3.63
C LEU A 61 14.70 6.67 4.13
N ARG A 62 14.51 7.91 3.67
CA ARG A 62 15.24 9.10 4.11
C ARG A 62 14.52 9.87 5.24
N ALA A 63 13.41 9.34 5.76
CA ALA A 63 12.55 9.98 6.75
C ALA A 63 12.05 11.40 6.36
N ASP A 64 11.89 11.65 5.06
CA ASP A 64 11.49 12.94 4.51
C ASP A 64 9.96 12.99 4.31
N PHE A 65 9.22 13.14 5.41
CA PHE A 65 7.75 13.04 5.41
C PHE A 65 7.05 14.12 4.59
N ALA A 66 7.62 15.32 4.52
CA ALA A 66 7.09 16.39 3.67
C ALA A 66 7.09 15.92 2.20
N ARG A 67 8.22 15.39 1.73
CA ARG A 67 8.34 14.88 0.37
C ARG A 67 7.48 13.64 0.11
N VAL A 68 7.26 12.79 1.11
CA VAL A 68 6.40 11.60 0.97
C VAL A 68 4.96 12.01 0.66
N LEU A 69 4.43 13.02 1.35
CA LEU A 69 3.09 13.54 1.13
C LEU A 69 2.93 14.15 -0.27
N ASP A 70 3.91 14.94 -0.69
CA ASP A 70 3.93 15.55 -2.03
C ASP A 70 3.93 14.49 -3.14
N LEU A 71 4.65 13.37 -2.93
CA LEU A 71 4.78 12.33 -3.94
C LEU A 71 3.51 11.50 -4.10
N ASN A 72 2.91 11.04 -2.99
CA ASN A 72 1.68 10.25 -3.02
C ASN A 72 0.99 10.17 -1.64
N ALA A 73 0.24 11.21 -1.27
CA ALA A 73 -0.50 11.23 0.00
C ALA A 73 -1.52 10.10 0.15
N PHE A 74 -2.21 9.68 -0.92
CA PHE A 74 -3.15 8.56 -0.85
C PHE A 74 -2.46 7.24 -0.49
N ALA A 75 -1.32 6.95 -1.11
CA ALA A 75 -0.55 5.75 -0.78
C ALA A 75 -0.06 5.78 0.67
N LEU A 76 0.40 6.93 1.16
CA LEU A 76 0.86 7.08 2.53
C LEU A 76 -0.28 6.93 3.56
N LEU A 77 -1.38 7.65 3.36
CA LEU A 77 -2.42 7.80 4.38
C LEU A 77 -3.45 6.68 4.34
N ILE A 78 -3.66 6.04 3.19
CA ILE A 78 -4.71 5.03 3.01
C ILE A 78 -4.10 3.66 2.72
N LEU A 79 -3.30 3.53 1.66
CA LEU A 79 -2.83 2.21 1.22
C LEU A 79 -1.85 1.58 2.20
N LEU A 80 -0.86 2.31 2.70
CA LEU A 80 0.13 1.77 3.63
C LEU A 80 -0.51 1.26 4.94
N PRO A 81 -1.36 2.04 5.66
CA PRO A 81 -2.06 1.55 6.83
C PRO A 81 -2.97 0.36 6.53
N LEU A 82 -3.68 0.39 5.40
CA LEU A 82 -4.53 -0.72 4.98
C LEU A 82 -3.72 -2.00 4.77
N VAL A 83 -2.60 -1.93 4.07
CA VAL A 83 -1.71 -3.07 3.82
C VAL A 83 -1.19 -3.62 5.15
N ALA A 84 -0.79 -2.75 6.09
CA ALA A 84 -0.35 -3.17 7.42
C ALA A 84 -1.47 -3.93 8.19
N VAL A 85 -2.69 -3.41 8.19
CA VAL A 85 -3.86 -4.04 8.83
C VAL A 85 -4.18 -5.40 8.18
N VAL A 86 -4.17 -5.48 6.85
CA VAL A 86 -4.45 -6.73 6.13
C VAL A 86 -3.37 -7.78 6.41
N LEU A 87 -2.09 -7.40 6.37
CA LEU A 87 -0.98 -8.30 6.69
C LEU A 87 -1.07 -8.81 8.13
N PHE A 88 -1.39 -7.93 9.08
CA PHE A 88 -1.63 -8.32 10.47
C PHE A 88 -2.81 -9.29 10.60
N ALA A 89 -3.93 -9.02 9.92
CA ALA A 89 -5.10 -9.89 9.93
C ALA A 89 -4.83 -11.25 9.28
N MET A 90 -4.05 -11.28 8.19
CA MET A 90 -3.56 -12.53 7.58
C MET A 90 -2.69 -13.32 8.55
N ALA A 91 -1.78 -12.66 9.28
CA ALA A 91 -0.91 -13.34 10.24
C ALA A 91 -1.73 -13.95 11.37
N ARG A 92 -2.71 -13.22 11.92
CA ARG A 92 -3.65 -13.77 12.91
C ARG A 92 -4.44 -14.96 12.37
N ARG A 93 -4.83 -14.93 11.09
CA ARG A 93 -5.55 -16.05 10.47
C ARG A 93 -4.67 -17.30 10.35
N GLU A 94 -3.42 -17.14 9.93
CA GLU A 94 -2.47 -18.25 9.82
C GLU A 94 -2.08 -18.84 11.18
N LEU A 95 -2.07 -18.02 12.22
CA LEU A 95 -1.86 -18.43 13.61
C LEU A 95 -3.12 -18.99 14.29
N GLY A 96 -4.27 -19.04 13.59
CA GLY A 96 -5.53 -19.55 14.14
C GLY A 96 -6.30 -18.58 15.04
N TYR A 97 -5.80 -17.35 15.24
CA TYR A 97 -6.45 -16.31 16.06
C TYR A 97 -7.56 -15.54 15.32
N ALA A 98 -7.72 -15.73 14.01
CA ALA A 98 -8.75 -15.08 13.21
C ALA A 98 -9.26 -16.00 12.11
N SER A 99 -10.51 -15.80 11.67
CA SER A 99 -11.09 -16.58 10.57
C SER A 99 -10.98 -15.90 9.20
N SER A 100 -10.74 -14.58 9.16
CA SER A 100 -10.66 -13.78 7.94
C SER A 100 -9.62 -12.67 8.03
N HIS A 101 -9.01 -12.32 6.90
CA HIS A 101 -8.10 -11.18 6.74
C HIS A 101 -8.76 -9.94 6.11
N TRP A 102 -10.03 -10.08 5.71
CA TRP A 102 -10.86 -9.02 5.14
C TRP A 102 -12.27 -9.09 5.75
N PRO A 103 -13.00 -7.97 5.92
CA PRO A 103 -14.39 -8.02 6.35
C PRO A 103 -15.23 -8.92 5.43
N ARG A 104 -16.19 -9.67 6.01
CA ARG A 104 -17.05 -10.58 5.24
C ARG A 104 -18.35 -9.90 4.81
N GLY A 105 -19.03 -10.51 3.84
CA GLY A 105 -20.39 -10.12 3.44
C GLY A 105 -20.48 -8.73 2.82
N VAL A 106 -21.52 -7.98 3.18
CA VAL A 106 -21.77 -6.63 2.64
C VAL A 106 -20.64 -5.68 2.99
N LEU A 107 -20.16 -5.71 4.24
CA LEU A 107 -19.09 -4.81 4.69
C LEU A 107 -17.82 -4.98 3.86
N GLY A 108 -17.40 -6.22 3.58
CA GLY A 108 -16.24 -6.49 2.73
C GLY A 108 -16.37 -5.95 1.32
N ARG A 109 -17.56 -6.09 0.71
CA ARG A 109 -17.84 -5.55 -0.63
C ARG A 109 -17.83 -4.03 -0.63
N VAL A 110 -18.49 -3.40 0.34
CA VAL A 110 -18.55 -1.93 0.48
C VAL A 110 -17.15 -1.37 0.70
N SER A 111 -16.34 -1.94 1.60
CA SER A 111 -14.96 -1.52 1.80
C SER A 111 -14.12 -1.66 0.53
N GLY A 112 -14.30 -2.74 -0.24
CA GLY A 112 -13.62 -2.93 -1.52
C GLY A 112 -13.98 -1.86 -2.54
N TYR A 113 -15.27 -1.61 -2.74
CA TYR A 113 -15.73 -0.54 -3.64
C TYR A 113 -15.28 0.84 -3.17
N ALA A 114 -15.35 1.12 -1.86
CA ALA A 114 -14.90 2.40 -1.31
C ALA A 114 -13.41 2.65 -1.60
N LEU A 115 -12.55 1.64 -1.47
CA LEU A 115 -11.12 1.77 -1.78
C LEU A 115 -10.85 1.98 -3.27
N ILE A 116 -11.55 1.24 -4.14
CA ILE A 116 -11.44 1.41 -5.59
C ILE A 116 -11.88 2.82 -5.98
N THR A 117 -13.05 3.25 -5.52
CA THR A 117 -13.59 4.59 -5.79
C THR A 117 -12.68 5.67 -5.24
N ALA A 118 -12.13 5.51 -4.03
CA ALA A 118 -11.19 6.47 -3.45
C ALA A 118 -9.88 6.55 -4.26
N GLY A 119 -9.36 5.41 -4.73
CA GLY A 119 -8.16 5.38 -5.58
C GLY A 119 -8.39 6.03 -6.94
N VAL A 120 -9.54 5.78 -7.57
CA VAL A 120 -9.93 6.44 -8.82
C VAL A 120 -10.12 7.94 -8.60
N ALA A 121 -10.85 8.34 -7.55
CA ALA A 121 -11.06 9.73 -7.20
C ALA A 121 -9.72 10.44 -6.96
N TRP A 122 -8.80 9.85 -6.20
CA TRP A 122 -7.45 10.39 -6.01
C TRP A 122 -6.70 10.56 -7.35
N GLY A 123 -6.74 9.53 -8.20
CA GLY A 123 -6.15 9.59 -9.54
C GLY A 123 -6.72 10.72 -10.39
N VAL A 124 -8.04 10.96 -10.34
CA VAL A 124 -8.66 12.09 -11.05
C VAL A 124 -8.23 13.43 -10.44
N LEU A 125 -8.37 13.57 -9.12
CA LEU A 125 -8.08 14.80 -8.40
C LEU A 125 -6.65 15.27 -8.63
N ARG A 126 -5.67 14.36 -8.58
CA ARG A 126 -4.25 14.72 -8.78
C ARG A 126 -3.92 15.16 -10.21
N ASN A 127 -4.79 14.88 -11.18
CA ASN A 127 -4.59 15.29 -12.57
C ASN A 127 -5.36 16.57 -12.94
N LEU A 128 -6.10 17.18 -12.02
CA LEU A 128 -6.83 18.43 -12.30
C LEU A 128 -5.85 19.60 -12.55
N PRO A 129 -6.06 20.42 -13.60
CA PRO A 129 -5.12 21.44 -14.02
C PRO A 129 -5.29 22.80 -13.32
N PHE A 130 -5.90 22.83 -12.14
CA PHE A 130 -6.18 24.07 -11.40
C PHE A 130 -5.81 23.95 -9.92
N GLU A 131 -5.47 25.08 -9.31
CA GLU A 131 -5.14 25.16 -7.87
C GLU A 131 -6.33 24.73 -7.01
N PRO A 132 -6.11 23.99 -5.89
CA PRO A 132 -4.83 23.57 -5.33
C PRO A 132 -4.33 22.19 -5.84
N PHE A 133 -5.01 21.60 -6.83
CA PHE A 133 -4.76 20.20 -7.25
C PHE A 133 -3.47 20.02 -8.07
N THR A 134 -2.98 21.09 -8.67
CA THR A 134 -1.65 21.18 -9.30
C THR A 134 -0.53 20.78 -8.33
N ALA A 135 -0.67 21.07 -7.03
CA ALA A 135 0.28 20.66 -6.00
C ALA A 135 0.35 19.13 -5.78
N LEU A 136 -0.60 18.36 -6.32
CA LEU A 136 -0.66 16.89 -6.18
C LEU A 136 0.01 16.13 -7.35
N ARG A 137 0.46 16.84 -8.39
CA ARG A 137 1.25 16.28 -9.49
C ARG A 137 2.71 16.13 -9.05
N ALA A 138 3.32 14.97 -9.32
CA ALA A 138 4.57 14.54 -8.68
C ALA A 138 5.67 14.07 -9.63
#